data_AF-A0A0Q4FNN5-F1
#
_entry.id   AF-A0A0Q4FNN5-F1
#
_cell.length_a   1.000
_cell.length_b   1.000
_cell.length_c   1.000
_cell.angle_alpha   90.00
_cell.angle_beta   90.00
_cell.angle_gamma   90.00
#
_symmetry.space_group_name_H-M   'P 1'
#
loop_
_entity.id
_entity.type
_entity.pdbx_description
1 polymer ?
#
loop_
_entity_poly.entity_id
_entity_poly.type
_entity_poly.pdbx_seq_one_letter_code
_entity_poly.pdbx_strand_id
1 'polypeptide(L)'
;MTTVQRSEPVSIWDLSAPLLEGPVWVARDQALWFGCIKTPRVHRYDPASGERRSWAAPAQCGFVLPSADGKFIAGLQTGLHRFDPVTGGFEMLVDPEPNLPGNRLNDATVDPSGRLWLGTMDDGESAATGTIYRLGADGRAVASAPPVAITNGPAVSPDGRTLYHVDTLGGHIYACTVAQDGSLTDRRLFVSIPSSEGYPDGPTVDAEGCVWIGLYAGWGIRRYSPKGELLETVRMPVDAITKVAFGGPDLRTVFATTANKHHDAEQAAAQPLAGNLFQFEVEVPGVAGAEISVGI
;
A
#
# COMPACT_ATOMS: atom_id res chain seq x y z
N MET A 1 9.87 -10.61 -24.08
CA MET A 1 8.71 -10.26 -23.24
C MET A 1 8.19 -8.94 -23.75
N THR A 2 6.90 -8.84 -24.00
CA THR A 2 6.26 -7.58 -24.44
C THR A 2 6.14 -6.67 -23.22
N THR A 3 6.63 -5.44 -23.32
CA THR A 3 6.47 -4.39 -22.29
C THR A 3 4.99 -4.23 -21.96
N VAL A 4 4.62 -4.29 -20.68
CA VAL A 4 3.24 -4.10 -20.20
C VAL A 4 2.92 -2.62 -20.08
N GLN A 5 3.90 -1.76 -19.80
CA GLN A 5 3.74 -0.30 -19.79
C GLN A 5 3.36 0.24 -21.18
N ARG A 6 2.28 1.03 -21.24
CA ARG A 6 1.77 1.68 -22.46
C ARG A 6 2.04 3.18 -22.53
N SER A 7 2.23 3.85 -21.40
CA SER A 7 2.52 5.29 -21.34
C SER A 7 3.55 5.61 -20.27
N GLU A 8 4.20 6.76 -20.39
CA GLU A 8 5.13 7.27 -19.38
C GLU A 8 4.39 7.73 -18.11
N PRO A 9 4.99 7.59 -16.93
CA PRO A 9 4.45 8.14 -15.70
C PRO A 9 4.32 9.66 -15.75
N VAL A 10 3.11 10.16 -15.49
CA VAL A 10 2.81 11.59 -15.45
C VAL A 10 2.34 12.01 -14.06
N SER A 11 2.87 13.14 -13.57
CA SER A 11 2.42 13.74 -12.31
C SER A 11 1.03 14.35 -12.49
N ILE A 12 0.07 13.91 -11.69
CA ILE A 12 -1.36 14.30 -11.81
C ILE A 12 -1.88 15.10 -10.63
N TRP A 13 -1.15 15.10 -9.51
CA TRP A 13 -1.46 15.97 -8.38
C TRP A 13 -0.15 16.36 -7.69
N ASP A 14 0.19 17.65 -7.81
CA ASP A 14 1.27 18.27 -7.06
C ASP A 14 0.87 18.40 -5.58
N LEU A 15 1.46 17.55 -4.76
CA LEU A 15 1.28 17.52 -3.31
C LEU A 15 2.58 17.86 -2.59
N SER A 16 3.74 17.61 -3.22
CA SER A 16 5.06 17.76 -2.63
C SER A 16 5.12 17.14 -1.22
N ALA A 17 4.42 16.02 -1.04
CA ALA A 17 4.13 15.47 0.28
C ALA A 17 5.27 14.59 0.80
N PRO A 18 5.51 14.59 2.12
CA PRO A 18 6.60 13.84 2.70
C PRO A 18 6.46 12.34 2.50
N LEU A 19 5.26 11.78 2.63
CA LEU A 19 5.07 10.33 2.53
C LEU A 19 3.61 10.00 2.17
N LEU A 20 3.29 9.97 0.87
CA LEU A 20 2.02 9.47 0.38
C LEU A 20 2.02 7.95 0.39
N GLU A 21 0.92 7.33 0.79
CA GLU A 21 0.85 5.88 0.98
C GLU A 21 -0.57 5.30 0.79
N GLY A 22 -0.64 3.97 0.73
CA GLY A 22 -1.88 3.22 0.75
C GLY A 22 -2.89 3.59 -0.34
N PRO A 23 -2.50 3.80 -1.62
CA PRO A 23 -3.45 4.05 -2.68
C PRO A 23 -4.39 2.85 -2.88
N VAL A 24 -5.67 3.14 -3.05
CA VAL A 24 -6.70 2.16 -3.38
C VAL A 24 -7.72 2.76 -4.33
N TRP A 25 -8.05 2.02 -5.39
CA TRP A 25 -9.15 2.39 -6.28
C TRP A 25 -10.48 1.89 -5.73
N VAL A 26 -11.45 2.79 -5.61
CA VAL A 26 -12.79 2.46 -5.11
C VAL A 26 -13.79 2.54 -6.25
N ALA A 27 -14.26 1.39 -6.72
CA ALA A 27 -15.11 1.28 -7.91
C ALA A 27 -16.44 2.04 -7.77
N ARG A 28 -17.08 2.00 -6.59
CA ARG A 28 -18.32 2.75 -6.32
C ARG A 28 -18.16 4.28 -6.43
N ASP A 29 -16.95 4.78 -6.16
CA ASP A 29 -16.63 6.20 -6.17
C ASP A 29 -15.99 6.66 -7.48
N GLN A 30 -15.58 5.71 -8.33
CA GLN A 30 -14.70 5.91 -9.50
C GLN A 30 -13.52 6.84 -9.16
N ALA A 31 -12.90 6.61 -8.00
CA ALA A 31 -11.88 7.49 -7.46
C ALA A 31 -10.78 6.71 -6.75
N LEU A 32 -9.59 7.31 -6.76
CA LEU A 32 -8.46 6.87 -5.96
C LEU A 32 -8.54 7.49 -4.57
N TRP A 33 -8.35 6.67 -3.54
CA TRP A 33 -8.17 7.11 -2.16
C TRP A 33 -6.77 6.74 -1.69
N PHE A 34 -6.14 7.59 -0.86
CA PHE A 34 -4.79 7.36 -0.35
C PHE A 34 -4.52 8.21 0.89
N GLY A 35 -3.51 7.84 1.67
CA GLY A 35 -3.08 8.54 2.87
C GLY A 35 -1.87 9.45 2.64
N CYS A 36 -1.61 10.32 3.61
CA CYS A 36 -0.30 10.91 3.84
C CYS A 36 0.09 10.71 5.30
N ILE A 37 1.20 10.01 5.54
CA ILE A 37 1.61 9.57 6.87
C ILE A 37 2.17 10.74 7.67
N LYS A 38 3.18 11.42 7.12
CA LYS A 38 3.92 12.49 7.82
C LYS A 38 3.26 13.88 7.67
N THR A 39 2.17 13.97 6.91
CA THR A 39 1.20 15.08 6.98
C THR A 39 -0.20 14.47 7.11
N PRO A 40 -0.62 14.10 8.33
CA PRO A 40 -1.78 13.23 8.60
C PRO A 40 -3.05 13.61 7.83
N ARG A 41 -3.28 12.93 6.71
CA ARG A 41 -4.42 13.19 5.82
C ARG A 41 -4.90 11.93 5.12
N VAL A 42 -6.17 11.96 4.75
CA VAL A 42 -6.77 11.11 3.71
C VAL A 42 -7.05 11.98 2.50
N HIS A 43 -6.75 11.47 1.31
CA HIS A 43 -6.97 12.12 0.03
C HIS A 43 -7.94 11.31 -0.83
N ARG A 44 -8.70 12.00 -1.68
CA ARG A 44 -9.50 11.43 -2.77
C ARG A 44 -9.18 12.17 -4.07
N TYR A 45 -8.97 11.42 -5.14
CA TYR A 45 -8.79 11.92 -6.49
C TYR A 45 -9.75 11.24 -7.47
N ASP A 46 -10.56 12.03 -8.16
CA ASP A 46 -11.41 11.59 -9.27
C ASP A 46 -10.71 11.91 -10.60
N PRO A 47 -10.26 10.90 -11.38
CA PRO A 47 -9.54 11.12 -12.62
C PRO A 47 -10.43 11.65 -13.76
N ALA A 48 -11.76 11.43 -13.70
CA ALA A 48 -12.67 11.87 -14.76
C ALA A 48 -12.97 13.37 -14.66
N SER A 49 -13.17 13.88 -13.43
CA SER A 49 -13.44 15.30 -13.19
C SER A 49 -12.21 16.12 -12.82
N GLY A 50 -11.13 15.45 -12.38
CA GLY A 50 -9.97 16.09 -11.77
C GLY A 50 -10.21 16.58 -10.34
N GLU A 51 -11.36 16.24 -9.74
CA GLU A 51 -11.69 16.65 -8.37
C GLU A 51 -10.72 16.07 -7.36
N ARG A 52 -10.30 16.92 -6.41
CA ARG A 52 -9.36 16.60 -5.34
C ARG A 52 -9.98 16.97 -4.01
N ARG A 53 -10.04 16.03 -3.06
CA ARG A 53 -10.49 16.28 -1.69
C ARG A 53 -9.49 15.75 -0.69
N SER A 54 -9.43 16.40 0.48
CA SER A 54 -8.54 16.00 1.56
C SER A 54 -9.22 16.18 2.91
N TRP A 55 -9.03 15.22 3.81
CA TRP A 55 -9.50 15.26 5.19
C TRP A 55 -8.30 15.18 6.12
N ALA A 56 -8.30 15.96 7.20
CA ALA A 56 -7.26 15.85 8.22
C ALA A 56 -7.50 14.58 9.05
N ALA A 57 -6.48 13.73 9.18
CA ALA A 57 -6.53 12.58 10.07
C ALA A 57 -6.01 12.98 11.47
N PRO A 58 -6.55 12.41 12.55
CA PRO A 58 -6.14 12.78 13.92
C PRO A 58 -4.75 12.24 14.30
N ALA A 59 -4.19 11.31 13.52
CA ALA A 59 -2.85 10.76 13.68
C ALA A 59 -2.32 10.28 12.32
N GLN A 60 -1.03 9.91 12.25
CA GLN A 60 -0.39 9.45 11.00
C GLN A 60 -1.21 8.37 10.31
N CYS A 61 -1.56 8.56 9.04
CA CYS A 61 -2.48 7.70 8.30
C CYS A 61 -1.72 6.87 7.26
N GLY A 62 -1.54 5.57 7.53
CA GLY A 62 -0.86 4.63 6.64
C GLY A 62 -1.73 4.17 5.47
N PHE A 63 -3.01 3.90 5.72
CA PHE A 63 -3.94 3.42 4.69
C PHE A 63 -5.38 3.84 4.98
N VAL A 64 -6.21 3.78 3.93
CA VAL A 64 -7.66 3.94 3.97
C VAL A 64 -8.27 2.92 3.00
N LEU A 65 -9.12 2.01 3.49
CA LEU A 65 -9.65 0.90 2.70
C LEU A 65 -11.18 0.87 2.77
N PRO A 66 -11.88 0.57 1.64
CA PRO A 66 -13.33 0.59 1.59
C PRO A 66 -13.93 -0.54 2.42
N SER A 67 -15.04 -0.23 3.08
CA SER A 67 -15.84 -1.15 3.88
C SER A 67 -17.20 -1.38 3.21
N ALA A 68 -17.75 -2.59 3.37
CA ALA A 68 -18.98 -3.07 2.73
C ALA A 68 -20.24 -2.28 3.14
N ASP A 69 -20.17 -1.57 4.25
CA ASP A 69 -21.23 -0.68 4.75
C ASP A 69 -21.16 0.74 4.18
N GLY A 70 -20.35 0.97 3.15
CA GLY A 70 -20.24 2.25 2.45
C GLY A 70 -19.27 3.24 3.09
N LYS A 71 -18.63 2.89 4.21
CA LYS A 71 -17.58 3.73 4.84
C LYS A 71 -16.17 3.21 4.51
N PHE A 72 -15.20 3.63 5.31
CA PHE A 72 -13.81 3.22 5.21
C PHE A 72 -13.27 2.80 6.57
N ILE A 73 -12.26 1.93 6.55
CA ILE A 73 -11.37 1.70 7.69
C ILE A 73 -10.04 2.37 7.38
N ALA A 74 -9.59 3.23 8.28
CA ALA A 74 -8.29 3.91 8.23
C ALA A 74 -7.33 3.29 9.25
N GLY A 75 -6.12 3.01 8.82
CA GLY A 75 -5.02 2.60 9.70
C GLY A 75 -4.24 3.82 10.16
N LEU A 76 -4.49 4.25 11.39
CA LEU A 76 -3.77 5.38 11.98
C LEU A 76 -2.68 4.90 12.93
N GLN A 77 -1.70 5.74 13.26
CA GLN A 77 -0.71 5.42 14.31
C GLN A 77 -1.37 4.96 15.63
N THR A 78 -2.56 5.48 15.95
CA THR A 78 -3.32 5.16 17.16
C THR A 78 -4.19 3.91 17.05
N GLY A 79 -4.21 3.23 15.91
CA GLY A 79 -5.00 2.03 15.65
C GLY A 79 -5.95 2.13 14.46
N LEU A 80 -6.81 1.12 14.29
CA LEU A 80 -7.85 1.10 13.27
C LEU A 80 -8.99 2.04 13.65
N HIS A 81 -9.39 2.87 12.69
CA HIS A 81 -10.50 3.81 12.84
C HIS A 81 -11.50 3.64 11.72
N ARG A 82 -12.78 3.83 12.03
CA ARG A 82 -13.83 4.00 11.04
C ARG A 82 -13.81 5.44 10.54
N PHE A 83 -13.64 5.62 9.24
CA PHE A 83 -13.62 6.93 8.59
C PHE A 83 -14.90 7.15 7.78
N ASP A 84 -15.56 8.28 8.03
CA ASP A 84 -16.75 8.71 7.31
C ASP A 84 -16.44 9.95 6.46
N PRO A 85 -16.37 9.84 5.12
CA PRO A 85 -16.00 10.97 4.26
C PRO A 85 -17.08 12.06 4.18
N VAL A 86 -18.33 11.76 4.57
CA VAL A 86 -19.43 12.74 4.59
C VAL A 86 -19.25 13.70 5.75
N THR A 87 -18.90 13.19 6.93
CA THR A 87 -18.69 14.03 8.13
C THR A 87 -17.24 14.46 8.31
N GLY A 88 -16.29 13.73 7.72
CA GLY A 88 -14.87 13.84 7.98
C GLY A 88 -14.43 13.23 9.32
N GLY A 89 -15.31 12.49 10.00
CA GLY A 89 -15.07 11.93 11.32
C GLY A 89 -14.26 10.63 11.29
N PHE A 90 -13.44 10.44 12.34
CA PHE A 90 -12.70 9.21 12.62
C PHE A 90 -13.13 8.67 14.00
N GLU A 91 -13.62 7.44 14.03
CA GLU A 91 -14.03 6.75 15.25
C GLU A 91 -13.08 5.57 15.50
N MET A 92 -12.44 5.53 16.65
CA MET A 92 -11.51 4.46 17.02
C MET A 92 -12.24 3.11 17.15
N LEU A 93 -11.69 2.06 16.54
CA LEU A 93 -12.22 0.69 16.61
C LEU A 93 -11.34 -0.19 17.50
N VAL A 94 -10.07 -0.32 17.15
CA VAL A 94 -9.14 -1.23 17.85
C VAL A 94 -7.70 -0.79 17.66
N ASP A 95 -6.93 -0.84 18.75
CA ASP A 95 -5.48 -0.75 18.71
C ASP A 95 -4.92 -2.18 18.72
N PRO A 96 -4.24 -2.65 17.65
CA PRO A 96 -3.64 -3.97 17.64
C PRO A 96 -2.43 -4.09 18.57
N GLU A 97 -1.79 -2.97 18.94
CA GLU A 97 -0.50 -2.94 19.63
C GLU A 97 -0.43 -1.92 20.79
N PRO A 98 -1.39 -1.92 21.75
CA PRO A 98 -1.47 -0.89 22.80
C PRO A 98 -0.26 -0.86 23.75
N ASN A 99 0.57 -1.90 23.72
CA ASN A 99 1.79 -2.00 24.54
C ASN A 99 3.07 -1.60 23.78
N LEU A 100 2.97 -1.18 22.52
CA LEU A 100 4.09 -0.77 21.67
C LEU A 100 3.89 0.68 21.17
N PRO A 101 3.98 1.70 22.04
CA PRO A 101 3.68 3.09 21.68
C PRO A 101 4.66 3.71 20.65
N GLY A 102 5.79 3.05 20.38
CA GLY A 102 6.72 3.42 19.31
C GLY A 102 6.34 2.83 17.95
N ASN A 103 5.40 1.88 17.91
CA ASN A 103 4.92 1.31 16.67
C ASN A 103 3.82 2.18 16.04
N ARG A 104 3.59 1.96 14.75
CA ARG A 104 2.43 2.45 14.01
C ARG A 104 1.94 1.42 13.00
N LEU A 105 0.69 1.56 12.59
CA LEU A 105 0.17 0.93 11.37
C LEU A 105 0.86 1.53 10.14
N ASN A 106 1.26 0.67 9.19
CA ASN A 106 1.99 1.09 7.99
C ASN A 106 1.17 0.89 6.72
N ASP A 107 0.97 -0.35 6.30
CA ASP A 107 0.28 -0.68 5.05
C ASP A 107 -0.76 -1.79 5.28
N ALA A 108 -1.71 -1.93 4.37
CA ALA A 108 -2.77 -2.92 4.45
C ALA A 108 -3.33 -3.31 3.07
N THR A 109 -4.09 -4.40 3.07
CA THR A 109 -4.93 -4.80 1.94
C THR A 109 -6.15 -5.58 2.42
N VAL A 110 -7.11 -5.74 1.52
CA VAL A 110 -8.30 -6.58 1.73
C VAL A 110 -8.17 -7.80 0.83
N ASP A 111 -8.26 -9.01 1.40
CA ASP A 111 -8.25 -10.22 0.60
C ASP A 111 -9.59 -10.43 -0.15
N PRO A 112 -9.66 -11.32 -1.17
CA PRO A 112 -10.91 -11.58 -1.89
C PRO A 112 -12.06 -12.13 -1.03
N SER A 113 -11.78 -12.57 0.21
CA SER A 113 -12.78 -12.99 1.19
C SER A 113 -13.24 -11.85 2.12
N GLY A 114 -12.81 -10.61 1.86
CA GLY A 114 -13.19 -9.42 2.61
C GLY A 114 -12.46 -9.26 3.96
N ARG A 115 -11.35 -9.98 4.18
CA ARG A 115 -10.56 -9.87 5.41
C ARG A 115 -9.52 -8.77 5.27
N LEU A 116 -9.42 -7.93 6.30
CA LEU A 116 -8.37 -6.93 6.40
C LEU A 116 -7.07 -7.58 6.89
N TRP A 117 -6.01 -7.38 6.12
CA TRP A 117 -4.64 -7.69 6.48
C TRP A 117 -3.84 -6.41 6.58
N LEU A 118 -3.06 -6.24 7.65
CA LEU A 118 -2.37 -4.98 7.96
C LEU A 118 -0.99 -5.24 8.55
N GLY A 119 -0.05 -4.37 8.24
CA GLY A 119 1.30 -4.37 8.79
C GLY A 119 1.51 -3.27 9.83
N THR A 120 2.30 -3.57 10.85
CA THR A 120 2.81 -2.60 11.82
C THR A 120 4.33 -2.46 11.70
N MET A 121 4.88 -1.38 12.23
CA MET A 121 6.32 -1.13 12.21
C MET A 121 6.75 -0.23 13.36
N ASP A 122 8.04 -0.25 13.68
CA ASP A 122 8.67 0.79 14.49
C ASP A 122 8.65 2.11 13.70
N ASP A 123 8.03 3.17 14.23
CA ASP A 123 8.00 4.48 13.54
C ASP A 123 9.41 5.13 13.48
N GLY A 124 10.33 4.67 14.35
CA GLY A 124 11.75 5.00 14.30
C GLY A 124 12.55 4.25 13.23
N GLU A 125 11.94 3.29 12.53
CA GLU A 125 12.55 2.52 11.43
C GLU A 125 13.82 1.76 11.85
N SER A 126 13.86 1.26 13.08
CA SER A 126 15.06 0.67 13.69
C SER A 126 14.82 -0.69 14.35
N ALA A 127 13.80 -0.79 15.18
CA ALA A 127 13.51 -1.99 15.96
C ALA A 127 12.68 -2.98 15.14
N ALA A 128 13.05 -4.26 15.17
CA ALA A 128 12.28 -5.32 14.52
C ALA A 128 11.03 -5.70 15.33
N THR A 129 10.09 -4.76 15.47
CA THR A 129 8.85 -4.88 16.24
C THR A 129 7.59 -4.90 15.37
N GLY A 130 7.72 -4.70 14.07
CA GLY A 130 6.60 -4.71 13.13
C GLY A 130 6.17 -6.11 12.75
N THR A 131 4.86 -6.36 12.62
CA THR A 131 4.32 -7.67 12.21
C THR A 131 3.09 -7.52 11.34
N ILE A 132 2.70 -8.59 10.65
CA ILE A 132 1.47 -8.67 9.87
C ILE A 132 0.36 -9.21 10.76
N TYR A 133 -0.76 -8.49 10.82
CA TYR A 133 -2.00 -8.92 11.44
C TYR A 133 -3.09 -9.18 10.41
N ARG A 134 -4.05 -10.00 10.82
CA ARG A 134 -5.36 -10.12 10.20
C ARG A 134 -6.43 -9.67 11.18
N LEU A 135 -7.41 -8.89 10.73
CA LEU A 135 -8.61 -8.62 11.53
C LEU A 135 -9.51 -9.87 11.55
N GLY A 136 -9.75 -10.41 12.74
CA GLY A 136 -10.66 -11.53 12.98
C GLY A 136 -12.12 -11.11 12.93
N ALA A 137 -13.02 -12.07 12.75
CA ALA A 137 -14.47 -11.83 12.74
C ALA A 137 -15.00 -11.27 14.06
N ASP A 138 -14.27 -11.43 15.16
CA ASP A 138 -14.54 -10.86 16.47
C ASP A 138 -13.97 -9.44 16.65
N GLY A 139 -13.44 -8.83 15.59
CA GLY A 139 -12.80 -7.51 15.61
C GLY A 139 -11.41 -7.49 16.22
N ARG A 140 -10.79 -8.64 16.51
CA ARG A 140 -9.44 -8.72 17.09
C ARG A 140 -8.37 -8.92 16.01
N ALA A 141 -7.22 -8.27 16.18
CA ALA A 141 -6.07 -8.47 15.31
C ALA A 141 -5.28 -9.74 15.72
N VAL A 142 -4.94 -10.60 14.75
CA VAL A 142 -4.16 -11.82 14.96
C VAL A 142 -2.83 -11.76 14.21
N ALA A 143 -1.71 -11.78 14.94
CA ALA A 143 -0.37 -11.75 14.37
C ALA A 143 -0.08 -13.02 13.55
N SER A 144 0.59 -12.86 12.40
CA SER A 144 0.67 -13.89 11.36
C SER A 144 2.07 -14.09 10.76
N ALA A 145 3.07 -13.27 11.13
CA ALA A 145 4.44 -13.41 10.61
C ALA A 145 5.50 -13.02 11.65
N PRO A 146 6.72 -13.60 11.59
CA PRO A 146 7.85 -13.12 12.39
C PRO A 146 8.13 -11.63 12.17
N PRO A 147 8.55 -10.90 13.22
CA PRO A 147 8.62 -9.46 13.13
C PRO A 147 9.82 -8.97 12.31
N VAL A 148 9.64 -7.80 11.71
CA VAL A 148 10.64 -7.06 10.92
C VAL A 148 10.58 -5.58 11.31
N ALA A 149 11.56 -4.77 10.89
CA ALA A 149 11.58 -3.35 11.25
C ALA A 149 10.47 -2.55 10.57
N ILE A 150 10.29 -2.79 9.27
CA ILE A 150 9.30 -2.10 8.43
C ILE A 150 8.55 -3.15 7.63
N THR A 151 7.34 -3.49 8.08
CA THR A 151 6.44 -4.29 7.24
C THR A 151 5.87 -3.40 6.16
N ASN A 152 5.95 -3.85 4.92
CA ASN A 152 5.17 -3.31 3.83
C ASN A 152 4.31 -4.38 3.19
N GLY A 153 3.32 -3.94 2.41
CA GLY A 153 2.20 -4.80 2.10
C GLY A 153 1.35 -5.06 3.35
N PRO A 154 0.37 -5.97 3.24
CA PRO A 154 0.43 -7.08 2.31
C PRO A 154 -0.22 -6.81 0.95
N ALA A 155 0.04 -7.71 0.00
CA ALA A 155 -0.79 -7.94 -1.18
C ALA A 155 -1.27 -9.40 -1.18
N VAL A 156 -2.35 -9.72 -1.87
CA VAL A 156 -2.91 -11.08 -1.92
C VAL A 156 -3.10 -11.50 -3.37
N SER A 157 -2.73 -12.74 -3.72
CA SER A 157 -2.92 -13.30 -5.05
C SER A 157 -4.40 -13.29 -5.47
N PRO A 158 -4.71 -13.25 -6.79
CA PRO A 158 -6.11 -13.18 -7.25
C PRO A 158 -7.01 -14.32 -6.74
N ASP A 159 -6.44 -15.50 -6.49
CA ASP A 159 -7.15 -16.66 -5.94
C ASP A 159 -7.28 -16.65 -4.40
N GLY A 160 -6.73 -15.65 -3.72
CA GLY A 160 -6.76 -15.51 -2.26
C GLY A 160 -5.84 -16.46 -1.49
N ARG A 161 -5.00 -17.26 -2.18
CA ARG A 161 -4.23 -18.34 -1.54
C ARG A 161 -2.81 -17.97 -1.13
N THR A 162 -2.27 -16.88 -1.68
CA THR A 162 -0.92 -16.40 -1.36
C THR A 162 -0.98 -14.98 -0.87
N LEU A 163 -0.41 -14.71 0.30
CA LEU A 163 -0.17 -13.37 0.81
C LEU A 163 1.31 -13.02 0.63
N TYR A 164 1.57 -11.86 0.05
CA TYR A 164 2.91 -11.30 -0.11
C TYR A 164 3.10 -10.20 0.93
N HIS A 165 4.19 -10.26 1.70
CA HIS A 165 4.57 -9.19 2.60
C HIS A 165 6.05 -8.84 2.45
N VAL A 166 6.40 -7.63 2.82
CA VAL A 166 7.71 -7.04 2.55
C VAL A 166 8.42 -6.73 3.85
N ASP A 167 9.69 -7.11 3.90
CA ASP A 167 10.69 -6.63 4.85
C ASP A 167 11.55 -5.60 4.12
N THR A 168 11.19 -4.32 4.30
CA THR A 168 11.77 -3.22 3.51
C THR A 168 13.27 -3.11 3.73
N LEU A 169 13.73 -3.08 4.99
CA LEU A 169 15.16 -2.93 5.31
C LEU A 169 15.97 -4.19 5.00
N GLY A 170 15.34 -5.38 5.09
CA GLY A 170 15.95 -6.62 4.65
C GLY A 170 16.03 -6.76 3.13
N GLY A 171 15.29 -5.95 2.36
CA GLY A 171 15.21 -6.08 0.90
C GLY A 171 14.51 -7.36 0.47
N HIS A 172 13.59 -7.89 1.28
CA HIS A 172 12.95 -9.20 1.03
C HIS A 172 11.46 -9.05 0.83
N ILE A 173 10.95 -9.72 -0.21
CA ILE A 173 9.53 -10.00 -0.39
C ILE A 173 9.32 -11.47 -0.04
N TYR A 174 8.40 -11.74 0.87
CA TYR A 174 8.02 -13.09 1.26
C TYR A 174 6.64 -13.44 0.71
N ALA A 175 6.46 -14.71 0.36
CA ALA A 175 5.16 -15.29 0.06
C ALA A 175 4.76 -16.27 1.16
N CYS A 176 3.51 -16.21 1.61
CA CYS A 176 2.91 -17.09 2.60
C CYS A 176 1.65 -17.73 2.02
N THR A 177 1.41 -18.99 2.32
CA THR A 177 0.14 -19.66 2.04
C THR A 177 -0.92 -19.18 3.03
N VAL A 178 -2.05 -18.70 2.52
CA VAL A 178 -3.24 -18.37 3.30
C VAL A 178 -4.06 -19.64 3.48
N ALA A 179 -4.06 -20.20 4.69
CA ALA A 179 -4.84 -21.38 5.02
C ALA A 179 -6.35 -21.06 5.08
N GLN A 180 -7.18 -22.10 5.09
CA GLN A 180 -8.64 -21.95 5.11
C GLN A 180 -9.15 -21.23 6.38
N ASP A 181 -8.48 -21.43 7.51
CA ASP A 181 -8.75 -20.72 8.78
C ASP A 181 -8.18 -19.28 8.79
N GLY A 182 -7.56 -18.88 7.67
CA GLY A 182 -6.91 -17.61 7.44
C GLY A 182 -5.60 -17.43 8.21
N SER A 183 -4.95 -18.50 8.69
CA SER A 183 -3.58 -18.45 9.18
C SER A 183 -2.58 -18.36 8.03
N LEU A 184 -1.40 -17.77 8.28
CA LEU A 184 -0.30 -17.76 7.33
C LEU A 184 0.65 -18.93 7.62
N THR A 185 0.94 -19.70 6.59
CA THR A 185 1.81 -20.88 6.64
C THR A 185 2.80 -20.85 5.47
N ASP A 186 3.78 -21.77 5.45
CA ASP A 186 4.71 -21.95 4.33
C ASP A 186 5.36 -20.63 3.85
N ARG A 187 5.87 -19.84 4.80
CA ARG A 187 6.59 -18.60 4.47
C ARG A 187 7.87 -18.95 3.72
N ARG A 188 8.00 -18.40 2.52
CA ARG A 188 9.17 -18.57 1.65
C ARG A 188 9.64 -17.22 1.12
N LEU A 189 10.94 -17.10 0.91
CA LEU A 189 11.50 -15.95 0.18
C LEU A 189 10.97 -16.01 -1.25
N PHE A 190 10.33 -14.93 -1.69
CA PHE A 190 9.81 -14.78 -3.05
C PHE A 190 10.81 -14.04 -3.94
N VAL A 191 11.27 -12.86 -3.47
CA VAL A 191 12.25 -12.02 -4.17
C VAL A 191 13.17 -11.37 -3.14
N SER A 192 14.45 -11.22 -3.47
CA SER A 192 15.40 -10.37 -2.76
C SER A 192 15.85 -9.24 -3.69
N ILE A 193 15.82 -8.01 -3.18
CA ILE A 193 16.25 -6.80 -3.90
C ILE A 193 17.46 -6.23 -3.15
N PRO A 194 18.62 -6.10 -3.79
CA PRO A 194 19.79 -5.52 -3.14
C PRO A 194 19.55 -4.03 -2.88
N SER A 195 20.03 -3.53 -1.74
CA SER A 195 19.83 -2.12 -1.35
C SER A 195 20.42 -1.10 -2.35
N SER A 196 21.39 -1.51 -3.17
CA SER A 196 21.92 -0.71 -4.29
C SER A 196 20.89 -0.42 -5.38
N GLU A 197 19.77 -1.13 -5.39
CA GLU A 197 18.67 -1.00 -6.35
C GLU A 197 17.43 -0.36 -5.72
N GLY A 198 17.51 0.11 -4.47
CA GLY A 198 16.41 0.63 -3.67
C GLY A 198 15.83 -0.41 -2.70
N TYR A 199 14.75 -0.01 -2.01
CA TYR A 199 14.08 -0.82 -1.01
C TYR A 199 12.65 -1.15 -1.46
N PRO A 200 12.22 -2.41 -1.38
CA PRO A 200 10.84 -2.78 -1.72
C PRO A 200 9.88 -2.14 -0.72
N ASP A 201 8.85 -1.47 -1.23
CA ASP A 201 7.86 -0.77 -0.44
C ASP A 201 6.48 -1.46 -0.58
N GLY A 202 5.38 -0.76 -0.85
CA GLY A 202 4.04 -1.33 -0.99
C GLY A 202 3.83 -2.21 -2.24
N PRO A 203 3.49 -3.51 -2.09
CA PRO A 203 3.13 -4.40 -3.19
C PRO A 203 1.65 -4.31 -3.60
N THR A 204 1.36 -4.73 -4.83
CA THR A 204 0.02 -5.11 -5.30
C THR A 204 0.12 -6.24 -6.33
N VAL A 205 -1.01 -6.77 -6.83
CA VAL A 205 -1.03 -7.82 -7.87
C VAL A 205 -1.90 -7.43 -9.05
N ASP A 206 -1.50 -7.87 -10.25
CA ASP A 206 -2.33 -7.77 -11.45
C ASP A 206 -3.18 -9.02 -11.71
N ALA A 207 -4.01 -8.98 -12.74
CA ALA A 207 -4.91 -10.07 -13.12
C ALA A 207 -4.19 -11.36 -13.57
N GLU A 208 -2.90 -11.29 -13.91
CA GLU A 208 -2.06 -12.46 -14.22
C GLU A 208 -1.39 -13.04 -12.97
N GLY A 209 -1.63 -12.44 -11.80
CA GLY A 209 -1.00 -12.81 -10.54
C GLY A 209 0.45 -12.33 -10.42
N CYS A 210 0.89 -11.40 -11.28
CA CYS A 210 2.22 -10.81 -11.15
C CYS A 210 2.23 -9.78 -10.02
N VAL A 211 3.31 -9.75 -9.25
CA VAL A 211 3.49 -8.85 -8.12
C VAL A 211 4.15 -7.56 -8.61
N TRP A 212 3.50 -6.43 -8.37
CA TRP A 212 4.03 -5.10 -8.62
C TRP A 212 4.54 -4.51 -7.31
N ILE A 213 5.75 -3.94 -7.29
CA ILE A 213 6.39 -3.38 -6.09
C ILE A 213 6.98 -2.00 -6.39
N GLY A 214 6.60 -1.00 -5.60
CA GLY A 214 7.27 0.30 -5.57
C GLY A 214 8.66 0.18 -4.96
N LEU A 215 9.64 0.92 -5.49
CA LEU A 215 10.98 0.96 -4.91
C LEU A 215 11.25 2.32 -4.30
N TYR A 216 11.47 2.35 -2.98
CA TYR A 216 11.97 3.53 -2.29
C TYR A 216 13.46 3.69 -2.59
N ALA A 217 13.89 4.90 -3.00
CA ALA A 217 15.25 5.17 -3.49
C ALA A 217 15.70 4.28 -4.67
N GLY A 218 14.75 3.77 -5.47
CA GLY A 218 15.01 2.82 -6.56
C GLY A 218 14.64 3.29 -7.97
N TRP A 219 14.05 4.49 -8.11
CA TRP A 219 13.72 5.10 -9.41
C TRP A 219 12.79 4.24 -10.29
N GLY A 220 11.86 3.50 -9.68
CA GLY A 220 10.94 2.69 -10.45
C GLY A 220 10.02 1.79 -9.66
N ILE A 221 9.21 1.09 -10.45
CA ILE A 221 8.29 0.04 -10.01
C ILE A 221 8.69 -1.24 -10.74
N ARG A 222 8.73 -2.37 -10.03
CA ARG A 222 9.06 -3.67 -10.64
C ARG A 222 7.85 -4.58 -10.69
N ARG A 223 7.73 -5.33 -11.78
CA ARG A 223 6.74 -6.39 -11.97
C ARG A 223 7.44 -7.74 -11.97
N TYR A 224 7.06 -8.61 -11.06
CA TYR A 224 7.60 -9.97 -10.92
C TYR A 224 6.55 -11.01 -11.30
N SER A 225 6.96 -12.08 -11.98
CA SER A 225 6.10 -13.23 -12.25
C SER A 225 5.63 -13.89 -10.95
N PRO A 226 4.57 -14.73 -10.96
CA PRO A 226 4.16 -15.50 -9.78
C PRO A 226 5.26 -16.43 -9.23
N LYS A 227 6.36 -16.61 -9.96
CA LYS A 227 7.55 -17.38 -9.56
C LYS A 227 8.71 -16.53 -9.03
N GLY A 228 8.56 -15.20 -9.00
CA GLY A 228 9.58 -14.26 -8.51
C GLY A 228 10.59 -13.81 -9.59
N GLU A 229 10.32 -14.09 -10.87
CA GLU A 229 11.20 -13.64 -11.96
C GLU A 229 10.89 -12.19 -12.30
N LEU A 230 11.90 -11.32 -12.37
CA LEU A 230 11.70 -9.93 -12.81
C LEU A 230 11.27 -9.91 -14.28
N LEU A 231 10.07 -9.41 -14.54
CA LEU A 231 9.51 -9.30 -15.90
C LEU A 231 9.74 -7.92 -16.49
N GLU A 232 9.59 -6.88 -15.66
CA GLU A 232 9.61 -5.49 -16.14
C GLU A 232 9.98 -4.51 -15.02
N THR A 233 10.61 -3.40 -15.41
CA THR A 233 10.81 -2.23 -14.56
C THR A 233 10.22 -1.01 -15.25
N VAL A 234 9.22 -0.38 -14.63
CA VAL A 234 8.71 0.92 -15.01
C VAL A 234 9.59 1.98 -14.36
N ARG A 235 10.25 2.80 -15.18
CA ARG A 235 11.08 3.91 -14.70
C ARG A 235 10.20 5.09 -14.29
N MET A 236 10.49 5.64 -13.13
CA MET A 236 9.80 6.82 -12.59
C MET A 236 10.75 8.03 -12.60
N PRO A 237 10.22 9.26 -12.73
CA PRO A 237 11.03 10.48 -12.71
C PRO A 237 11.46 10.91 -11.29
N VAL A 238 11.12 10.12 -10.28
CA VAL A 238 11.47 10.33 -8.86
C VAL A 238 11.93 8.99 -8.26
N ASP A 239 12.74 9.05 -7.22
CA ASP A 239 13.40 7.87 -6.66
C ASP A 239 12.57 7.09 -5.63
N ALA A 240 11.66 7.75 -4.92
CA ALA A 240 10.94 7.21 -3.78
C ALA A 240 9.48 6.89 -4.11
N ILE A 241 9.25 5.71 -4.69
CA ILE A 241 7.93 5.18 -4.98
C ILE A 241 7.49 4.36 -3.78
N THR A 242 6.34 4.69 -3.22
CA THR A 242 5.84 4.04 -2.01
C THR A 242 4.92 2.88 -2.33
N LYS A 243 3.88 3.09 -3.14
CA LYS A 243 2.94 2.02 -3.51
C LYS A 243 2.23 2.34 -4.82
N VAL A 244 1.67 1.31 -5.45
CA VAL A 244 0.85 1.45 -6.65
C VAL A 244 -0.53 0.80 -6.50
N ALA A 245 -1.51 1.35 -7.19
CA ALA A 245 -2.87 0.80 -7.28
C ALA A 245 -3.36 0.84 -8.72
N PHE A 246 -3.99 -0.25 -9.15
CA PHE A 246 -4.73 -0.27 -10.42
C PHE A 246 -6.10 0.39 -10.24
N GLY A 247 -6.51 1.17 -11.23
CA GLY A 247 -7.78 1.87 -11.23
C GLY A 247 -8.24 2.24 -12.63
N GLY A 248 -9.22 3.13 -12.70
CA GLY A 248 -9.97 3.38 -13.93
C GLY A 248 -11.04 2.31 -14.22
N PRO A 249 -11.93 2.55 -15.19
CA PRO A 249 -13.06 1.64 -15.47
C PRO A 249 -12.67 0.23 -15.92
N ASP A 250 -11.48 0.06 -16.51
CA ASP A 250 -10.96 -1.22 -17.00
C ASP A 250 -9.74 -1.72 -16.20
N LEU A 251 -9.40 -1.04 -15.09
CA LEU A 251 -8.27 -1.34 -14.21
C LEU A 251 -6.89 -1.32 -14.89
N ARG A 252 -6.75 -0.59 -16.02
CA ARG A 252 -5.48 -0.44 -16.74
C ARG A 252 -4.73 0.86 -16.46
N THR A 253 -5.31 1.77 -15.68
CA THR A 253 -4.57 2.92 -15.16
C THR A 253 -3.88 2.52 -13.86
N VAL A 254 -2.57 2.68 -13.77
CA VAL A 254 -1.81 2.54 -12.54
C VAL A 254 -1.62 3.92 -11.92
N PHE A 255 -1.99 4.07 -10.67
CA PHE A 255 -1.66 5.22 -9.83
C PHE A 255 -0.49 4.87 -8.93
N ALA A 256 0.47 5.79 -8.79
CA ALA A 256 1.65 5.61 -7.95
C ALA A 256 1.79 6.75 -6.94
N THR A 257 1.84 6.40 -5.67
CA THR A 257 2.19 7.32 -4.58
C THR A 257 3.71 7.40 -4.44
N THR A 258 4.20 8.58 -4.05
CA THR A 258 5.63 8.85 -3.90
C THR A 258 5.89 9.68 -2.65
N ALA A 259 7.16 9.83 -2.29
CA ALA A 259 7.58 10.50 -1.06
C ALA A 259 8.77 11.45 -1.31
N ASN A 260 8.96 12.40 -0.39
CA ASN A 260 10.19 13.20 -0.30
C ASN A 260 10.75 13.26 1.14
N LYS A 261 10.22 12.46 2.09
CA LYS A 261 10.61 12.42 3.51
C LYS A 261 12.12 12.41 3.75
N HIS A 262 12.85 11.67 2.92
CA HIS A 262 14.29 11.42 3.09
C HIS A 262 15.17 12.24 2.15
N HIS A 263 14.62 13.20 1.41
CA HIS A 263 15.40 14.04 0.52
C HIS A 263 16.08 15.17 1.31
N ASP A 264 17.38 15.34 1.07
CA ASP A 264 18.06 16.58 1.44
C ASP A 264 17.70 17.72 0.47
N ALA A 265 18.28 18.90 0.69
CA ALA A 265 17.99 20.08 -0.13
C ALA A 265 18.44 19.93 -1.59
N GLU A 266 19.51 19.19 -1.87
CA GLU A 266 20.00 18.95 -3.22
C GLU A 266 19.08 17.98 -3.96
N GLN A 267 18.70 16.87 -3.30
CA GLN A 267 17.77 15.89 -3.83
C GLN A 267 16.39 16.50 -4.09
N ALA A 268 15.87 17.30 -3.16
CA ALA A 268 14.59 17.98 -3.34
C ALA A 268 14.60 18.96 -4.52
N ALA A 269 15.71 19.67 -4.74
CA ALA A 269 15.87 20.55 -5.90
C ALA A 269 16.01 19.78 -7.22
N ALA A 270 16.67 18.61 -7.21
CA ALA A 270 16.85 17.76 -8.38
C ALA A 270 15.58 16.95 -8.73
N GLN A 271 14.70 16.70 -7.75
CA GLN A 271 13.50 15.88 -7.89
C GLN A 271 12.24 16.68 -7.51
N PRO A 272 11.90 17.76 -8.24
CA PRO A 272 10.80 18.66 -7.87
C PRO A 272 9.41 18.01 -7.91
N LEU A 273 9.29 16.80 -8.47
CA LEU A 273 8.03 16.04 -8.50
C LEU A 273 7.91 15.01 -7.38
N ALA A 274 8.92 14.89 -6.50
CA ALA A 274 8.90 13.93 -5.40
C ALA A 274 7.84 14.27 -4.35
N GLY A 275 7.04 13.28 -3.97
CA GLY A 275 5.88 13.49 -3.11
C GLY A 275 4.59 13.80 -3.86
N ASN A 276 4.58 13.67 -5.19
CA ASN A 276 3.36 13.80 -6.01
C ASN A 276 2.67 12.47 -6.24
N LEU A 277 1.41 12.54 -6.66
CA LEU A 277 0.68 11.41 -7.22
C LEU A 277 0.96 11.31 -8.72
N PHE A 278 1.29 10.12 -9.19
CA PHE A 278 1.52 9.84 -10.61
C PHE A 278 0.47 8.86 -11.15
N GLN A 279 0.30 8.87 -12.48
CA GLN A 279 -0.40 7.80 -13.18
C GLN A 279 0.32 7.38 -14.48
N PHE A 280 0.06 6.16 -14.94
CA PHE A 280 0.41 5.66 -16.28
C PHE A 280 -0.52 4.51 -16.68
N GLU A 281 -0.45 4.08 -17.94
CA GLU A 281 -1.31 3.05 -18.53
C GLU A 281 -0.53 1.74 -18.73
N VAL A 282 -1.23 0.61 -18.60
CA VAL A 282 -0.68 -0.74 -18.78
C VAL A 282 -1.56 -1.63 -19.66
N GLU A 283 -0.99 -2.70 -20.22
CA GLU A 283 -1.72 -3.73 -20.98
C GLU A 283 -2.55 -4.65 -20.06
N VAL A 284 -1.95 -5.10 -18.96
CA VAL A 284 -2.51 -6.09 -18.04
C VAL A 284 -3.28 -5.35 -16.94
N PRO A 285 -4.59 -5.59 -16.80
CA PRO A 285 -5.38 -4.90 -15.78
C PRO A 285 -5.05 -5.41 -14.37
N GLY A 286 -5.37 -4.60 -13.38
CA GLY A 286 -5.42 -5.02 -11.99
C GLY A 286 -6.55 -6.01 -11.71
N VAL A 287 -6.65 -6.39 -10.43
CA VAL A 287 -7.78 -7.15 -9.90
C VAL A 287 -8.80 -6.18 -9.31
N ALA A 288 -10.10 -6.50 -9.41
CA ALA A 288 -11.12 -5.73 -8.74
C ALA A 288 -10.86 -5.69 -7.22
N GLY A 289 -10.83 -4.48 -6.64
CA GLY A 289 -10.63 -4.30 -5.22
C GLY A 289 -11.76 -4.93 -4.39
N ALA A 290 -11.39 -5.57 -3.28
CA ALA A 290 -12.34 -6.09 -2.30
C ALA A 290 -12.66 -5.03 -1.23
N GLU A 291 -13.83 -5.15 -0.62
CA GLU A 291 -14.24 -4.33 0.52
C GLU A 291 -14.15 -5.14 1.81
N ILE A 292 -13.77 -4.47 2.90
CA ILE A 292 -13.74 -5.08 4.23
C ILE A 292 -15.19 -5.47 4.57
N SER A 293 -15.39 -6.75 4.89
CA SER A 293 -16.71 -7.29 5.30
C SER A 293 -16.62 -8.25 6.48
N VAL A 294 -15.41 -8.44 7.03
CA VAL A 294 -15.14 -9.29 8.19
C VAL A 294 -14.57 -8.43 9.32
N GLY A 295 -15.12 -8.58 10.53
CA GLY A 295 -14.59 -7.92 11.74
C GLY A 295 -14.96 -6.44 11.87
N ILE A 296 -15.96 -5.99 11.10
CA ILE A 296 -16.54 -4.63 11.13
C ILE A 296 -18.00 -4.66 11.58
#